data_AF-A0A7S3INN6-F1
#
_entry.id   AF-A0A7S3INN6-F1
#
_cell.length_a   1.000
_cell.length_b   1.000
_cell.length_c   1.000
_cell.angle_alpha   90.00
_cell.angle_beta   90.00
_cell.angle_gamma   90.00
#
_symmetry.space_group_name_H-M   'P 1'
#
loop_
_entity.id
_entity.type
_entity.pdbx_description
1 polymer ?
#
loop_
_entity_poly.entity_id
_entity_poly.type
_entity_poly.pdbx_seq_one_letter_code
_entity_poly.pdbx_strand_id
1 'polypeptide(L)'
;MFSMFVDMAHSNSKIQIGGYDLGKYAKSDLNWYKISSPFFWQVDFGEVSLGDFKFTPSVSSIMADTGTSLNMIPDADYYSIYDTFFKGKLDCHVLPNTLTSCQCNDYQHEQ
;
A
#
# COMPACT_ATOMS: atom_id res chain seq x y z
N MET A 1 19.89 1.22 -13.28
CA MET A 1 18.42 1.42 -13.28
C MET A 1 17.76 0.05 -13.37
N PHE A 2 16.67 -0.15 -12.63
CA PHE A 2 15.82 -1.33 -12.75
C PHE A 2 14.35 -0.92 -12.66
N SER A 3 13.46 -1.81 -13.07
CA SER A 3 12.02 -1.67 -12.88
C SER A 3 11.41 -2.99 -12.43
N MET A 4 10.29 -2.90 -11.71
CA MET A 4 9.56 -4.04 -11.19
C MET A 4 8.10 -3.94 -11.63
N PHE A 5 7.59 -5.03 -12.17
CA PHE A 5 6.18 -5.22 -12.46
C PHE A 5 5.69 -6.40 -11.62
N VAL A 6 4.68 -6.16 -10.78
CA VAL A 6 4.09 -7.16 -9.89
C VAL A 6 2.67 -7.44 -10.38
N ASP A 7 2.45 -8.67 -10.87
CA ASP A 7 1.16 -9.14 -11.36
C ASP A 7 0.47 -10.00 -10.31
N MET A 8 -0.80 -9.69 -10.01
CA MET A 8 -1.61 -10.45 -9.07
C MET A 8 -2.39 -11.61 -9.72
N ALA A 9 -2.61 -11.58 -11.03
CA ALA A 9 -3.60 -12.45 -11.68
C ALA A 9 -2.99 -13.62 -12.46
N HIS A 10 -1.83 -13.44 -13.11
CA HIS A 10 -1.31 -14.42 -14.07
C HIS A 10 0.15 -14.81 -13.83
N SER A 11 0.69 -14.55 -12.64
CA SER A 11 2.08 -14.89 -12.26
C SER A 11 3.15 -14.36 -13.23
N ASN A 12 2.88 -13.25 -13.92
CA ASN A 12 3.79 -12.66 -14.90
C ASN A 12 4.71 -11.56 -14.32
N SER A 13 4.92 -11.56 -13.01
CA SER A 13 5.78 -10.60 -12.33
C SER A 13 7.21 -10.64 -12.87
N LYS A 14 7.82 -9.48 -13.08
CA LYS A 14 9.13 -9.32 -13.71
C LYS A 14 9.95 -8.24 -13.00
N ILE A 15 11.22 -8.53 -12.80
CA ILE A 15 12.25 -7.50 -12.60
C ILE A 15 13.02 -7.33 -13.92
N GLN A 16 13.19 -6.09 -14.34
CA GLN A 16 13.98 -5.74 -15.52
C GLN A 16 15.16 -4.89 -15.10
N ILE A 17 16.36 -5.33 -15.48
CA ILE A 17 17.60 -4.61 -15.23
C ILE A 17 17.97 -3.82 -16.49
N GLY A 18 18.39 -2.56 -16.31
CA GLY A 18 18.82 -1.69 -17.41
C GLY A 18 17.74 -0.79 -17.99
N GLY A 19 16.48 -0.91 -17.56
CA GLY A 19 15.41 -0.02 -18.03
C GLY A 19 14.00 -0.47 -17.65
N TYR A 20 13.02 0.03 -18.39
CA TYR A 20 11.59 -0.27 -18.26
C TYR A 20 10.95 -0.35 -19.66
N ASP A 21 9.89 -1.16 -19.81
CA ASP A 21 9.12 -1.31 -21.05
C ASP A 21 7.69 -0.78 -20.85
N LEU A 22 7.47 0.48 -21.26
CA LEU A 22 6.16 1.13 -21.08
C LEU A 22 5.08 0.52 -21.97
N GLY A 23 5.40 0.19 -23.22
CA GLY A 23 4.43 -0.34 -24.16
C GLY A 23 3.85 -1.68 -23.71
N LYS A 24 4.65 -2.46 -22.98
CA LYS A 24 4.23 -3.75 -22.46
C LYS A 24 3.57 -3.70 -21.09
N TYR A 25 4.10 -2.90 -20.15
CA TYR A 25 3.70 -3.00 -18.74
C TYR A 25 2.98 -1.76 -18.19
N ALA A 26 3.08 -0.60 -18.83
CA ALA A 26 2.47 0.62 -18.32
C ALA A 26 0.99 0.74 -18.77
N LYS A 27 0.11 1.08 -17.83
CA LYS A 27 -1.30 1.41 -18.12
C LYS A 27 -1.51 2.88 -18.46
N SER A 28 -0.52 3.72 -18.15
CA SER A 28 -0.53 5.17 -18.32
C SER A 28 0.89 5.69 -18.48
N ASP A 29 1.03 6.99 -18.71
CA ASP A 29 2.34 7.65 -18.72
C ASP A 29 3.06 7.53 -17.38
N LEU A 30 4.39 7.54 -17.46
CA LEU A 30 5.29 7.43 -16.32
C LEU A 30 5.47 8.78 -15.63
N ASN A 31 5.22 8.82 -14.32
CA ASN A 31 5.50 9.97 -13.48
C ASN A 31 6.79 9.76 -12.70
N TRP A 32 7.67 10.77 -12.71
CA TRP A 32 8.95 10.74 -12.01
C TRP A 32 8.90 11.53 -10.72
N TYR A 33 9.28 10.89 -9.62
CA TYR A 33 9.38 11.51 -8.31
C TYR A 33 10.85 11.50 -7.86
N LYS A 34 11.28 12.60 -7.24
CA LYS A 34 12.65 12.71 -6.73
C LYS A 34 12.77 11.89 -5.44
N ILE A 35 13.85 11.14 -5.30
CA ILE A 35 14.15 10.46 -4.04
C ILE A 35 14.57 11.47 -2.97
N SER A 36 14.06 11.29 -1.76
CA SER A 36 14.37 12.14 -0.60
C SER A 36 15.60 11.65 0.19
N SER A 37 16.09 10.43 -0.10
CA SER A 37 17.26 9.82 0.53
C SER A 37 18.19 9.17 -0.51
N PRO A 38 19.52 9.27 -0.37
CA PRO A 38 20.46 8.55 -1.23
C PRO A 38 20.61 7.06 -0.87
N PHE A 39 20.16 6.65 0.32
CA PHE A 39 20.30 5.28 0.82
C PHE A 39 19.06 4.41 0.58
N PHE A 40 17.92 5.05 0.36
CA PHE A 40 16.63 4.38 0.28
C PHE A 40 15.81 4.93 -0.90
N TRP A 41 14.94 4.09 -1.47
CA TRP A 41 13.96 4.49 -2.49
C TRP A 41 12.78 5.24 -1.85
N GLN A 42 13.07 6.22 -1.00
CA GLN A 42 12.08 7.06 -0.34
C GLN A 42 11.68 8.23 -1.22
N VAL A 43 10.40 8.56 -1.21
CA VAL A 43 9.82 9.71 -1.90
C VAL A 43 8.98 10.54 -0.94
N ASP A 44 8.79 11.81 -1.27
CA ASP A 44 7.90 12.70 -0.52
C ASP A 44 6.45 12.20 -0.58
N PHE A 45 5.75 12.31 0.54
CA PHE A 45 4.40 11.80 0.73
C PHE A 45 3.51 12.86 1.37
N GLY A 46 2.23 12.86 1.00
CA GLY A 46 1.28 13.89 1.39
C GLY A 46 -0.11 13.31 1.62
N GLU A 47 -1.15 14.01 1.15
CA GLU A 47 -2.55 13.61 1.32
C GLU A 47 -2.83 12.20 0.80
N VAL A 48 -3.50 11.40 1.63
CA VAL A 48 -3.97 10.05 1.29
C VAL A 48 -5.49 10.05 1.25
N SER A 49 -6.04 9.31 0.29
CA SER A 49 -7.49 9.10 0.16
C SER A 49 -7.84 7.61 0.13
N LEU A 50 -8.88 7.24 0.88
CA LEU A 50 -9.53 5.93 0.86
C LEU A 50 -11.01 6.17 0.54
N GLY A 51 -11.37 6.10 -0.75
CA GLY A 51 -12.67 6.58 -1.21
C GLY A 51 -12.84 8.07 -0.90
N ASP A 52 -13.92 8.41 -0.21
CA ASP A 52 -14.19 9.80 0.23
C ASP A 52 -13.48 10.21 1.52
N PHE A 53 -12.88 9.25 2.25
CA PHE A 53 -12.09 9.57 3.43
C PHE A 53 -10.72 10.08 3.03
N LYS A 54 -10.42 11.32 3.41
CA LYS A 54 -9.13 11.96 3.19
C LYS A 54 -8.46 12.25 4.52
N PHE A 55 -7.17 11.98 4.60
CA PHE A 55 -6.38 12.34 5.78
C PHE A 55 -4.95 12.70 5.38
N THR A 56 -4.32 13.50 6.24
CA THR A 56 -2.89 13.77 6.16
C THR A 56 -2.16 12.75 7.04
N PRO A 57 -1.30 11.90 6.47
CA PRO A 57 -0.51 10.93 7.24
C PRO A 57 0.41 11.62 8.25
N SER A 58 0.71 10.93 9.34
CA SER A 58 1.66 11.40 10.36
C SER A 58 3.12 11.45 9.87
N VAL A 59 3.40 10.87 8.71
CA VAL A 59 4.71 10.85 8.05
C VAL A 59 4.69 11.62 6.72
N SER A 60 5.85 12.20 6.36
CA SER A 60 6.02 12.96 5.12
C SER A 60 6.81 12.21 4.04
N SER A 61 7.14 10.94 4.26
CA SER A 61 7.87 10.11 3.30
C SER A 61 7.40 8.66 3.32
N ILE A 62 7.49 8.02 2.15
CA ILE A 62 7.16 6.59 1.96
C ILE A 62 8.23 5.90 1.13
N MET A 63 8.20 4.57 1.11
CA MET A 63 9.05 3.75 0.26
C MET A 63 8.21 2.69 -0.46
N ALA A 64 8.50 2.47 -1.74
CA ALA A 64 8.03 1.27 -2.43
C ALA A 64 8.95 0.10 -2.06
N ASP A 65 8.45 -0.84 -1.25
CA ASP A 65 9.21 -1.97 -0.74
C ASP A 65 8.60 -3.30 -1.19
N THR A 66 9.24 -3.97 -2.14
CA THR A 66 8.81 -5.31 -2.59
C THR A 66 9.18 -6.43 -1.61
N GLY A 67 9.92 -6.12 -0.55
CA GLY A 67 10.28 -7.04 0.53
C GLY A 67 9.18 -7.21 1.59
N THR A 68 8.13 -6.38 1.57
CA THR A 68 6.96 -6.51 2.43
C THR A 68 5.73 -6.96 1.65
N SER A 69 4.91 -7.81 2.26
CA SER A 69 3.63 -8.25 1.69
C SER A 69 2.49 -7.27 1.96
N LEU A 70 2.64 -6.39 2.95
CA LEU A 70 1.61 -5.47 3.41
C LEU A 70 2.16 -4.04 3.50
N ASN A 71 1.28 -3.05 3.43
CA ASN A 71 1.64 -1.67 3.73
C ASN A 71 1.86 -1.52 5.23
N MET A 72 3.06 -1.08 5.62
CA MET A 72 3.36 -0.71 7.00
C MET A 72 3.16 0.80 7.15
N ILE A 73 2.34 1.19 8.12
CA ILE A 73 2.03 2.59 8.42
C ILE A 73 2.15 2.86 9.92
N PRO A 74 2.33 4.11 10.34
CA PRO A 74 2.34 4.46 11.76
C PRO A 74 1.01 4.12 12.45
N ASP A 75 1.09 3.73 13.72
CA ASP A 75 -0.06 3.34 14.54
C ASP A 75 -1.19 4.38 14.52
N ALA A 76 -0.85 5.67 14.61
CA ALA A 76 -1.84 6.75 14.60
C ALA A 76 -2.67 6.78 13.31
N ASP A 77 -2.03 6.58 12.16
CA ASP A 77 -2.68 6.54 10.85
C ASP A 77 -3.50 5.25 10.70
N TYR A 78 -2.93 4.11 11.16
CA TYR A 78 -3.64 2.83 11.17
C TYR A 78 -4.93 2.89 11.99
N TYR A 79 -4.88 3.40 13.22
CA TYR A 79 -6.06 3.47 14.07
C TYR A 79 -7.11 4.45 13.53
N SER A 80 -6.70 5.53 12.86
CA SER A 80 -7.63 6.44 12.17
C SER A 80 -8.41 5.72 11.06
N ILE A 81 -7.72 4.91 10.26
CA ILE A 81 -8.35 4.07 9.22
C ILE A 81 -9.22 2.98 9.86
N TYR A 82 -8.70 2.28 10.87
CA TYR A 82 -9.41 1.22 11.57
C TYR A 82 -10.72 1.71 12.18
N ASP A 83 -10.70 2.82 12.90
CA ASP A 83 -11.88 3.39 13.53
C ASP A 83 -12.93 3.87 12.52
N THR A 84 -12.50 4.33 11.35
CA THR A 84 -13.39 4.82 10.28
C THR A 84 -14.09 3.68 9.55
N PHE A 85 -13.34 2.63 9.20
CA PHE A 85 -13.82 1.60 8.28
C PHE A 85 -14.15 0.25 8.92
N PHE A 86 -13.54 -0.09 10.05
CA PHE A 86 -13.57 -1.45 10.59
C PHE A 86 -14.25 -1.54 11.95
N LYS A 87 -13.98 -0.59 12.85
CA LYS A 87 -14.48 -0.62 14.23
C LYS A 87 -16.00 -0.67 14.30
N GLY A 88 -16.51 -1.74 14.94
CA GLY A 88 -17.94 -1.98 15.09
C GLY A 88 -18.67 -2.37 13.80
N LYS A 89 -17.97 -2.45 12.66
CA LYS A 89 -18.50 -2.87 11.36
C LYS A 89 -18.07 -4.30 11.02
N LEU A 90 -16.81 -4.63 11.33
CA LEU A 90 -16.26 -5.98 11.20
C LEU A 90 -15.94 -6.57 12.56
N ASP A 91 -16.03 -7.89 12.63
CA ASP A 91 -15.63 -8.69 13.78
C ASP A 91 -14.12 -8.97 13.67
N CYS A 92 -13.33 -8.10 14.31
CA CYS A 92 -11.88 -8.15 14.28
C CYS A 92 -11.31 -8.53 15.64
N HIS A 93 -10.25 -9.34 15.64
CA HIS A 93 -9.53 -9.80 16.81
C HIS A 93 -8.02 -9.68 16.59
N VAL A 94 -7.28 -9.46 17.68
CA VAL A 94 -5.82 -9.38 17.64
C VAL A 94 -5.24 -10.78 17.85
N LEU A 95 -4.45 -11.24 16.89
CA LEU A 95 -3.73 -12.52 16.95
C LEU A 95 -2.52 -12.42 17.90
N PRO A 96 -1.95 -13.55 18.36
CA PRO A 96 -0.79 -13.56 19.26
C PRO A 96 0.46 -12.83 18.72
N ASN A 97 0.57 -12.72 17.39
CA ASN A 97 1.63 -11.98 16.70
C ASN A 97 1.29 -10.49 16.50
N THR A 98 0.32 -9.95 17.24
CA THR A 98 -0.18 -8.55 17.17
C THR A 98 -0.88 -8.16 15.87
N LEU A 99 -1.09 -9.11 14.95
CA LEU A 99 -1.82 -8.84 13.72
C LEU A 99 -3.32 -8.73 14.00
N THR A 100 -3.97 -7.67 13.51
CA THR A 100 -5.44 -7.58 13.53
C THR A 100 -6.00 -8.42 12.39
N SER A 101 -6.84 -9.41 12.71
CA SER A 101 -7.54 -10.24 11.76
C SER A 101 -9.04 -10.02 11.89
N CYS A 102 -9.71 -9.78 10.77
CA CYS A 102 -11.16 -9.63 10.72
C CYS A 102 -11.78 -10.86 10.05
N GLN A 103 -12.97 -11.26 10.52
CA GLN A 103 -13.74 -12.28 9.83
C GLN A 103 -14.21 -11.74 8.47
N CYS A 104 -14.26 -12.63 7.48
CA CYS A 104 -14.79 -12.36 6.15
C CYS A 104 -15.96 -13.32 5.92
N ASN A 105 -17.10 -13.06 6.57
CA ASN A 105 -18.33 -13.82 6.32
C ASN A 105 -19.26 -13.06 5.38
N ASP A 106 -20.14 -13.80 4.69
CA ASP A 106 -21.06 -13.23 3.68
C ASP A 106 -21.92 -12.08 4.25
N TYR A 107 -22.34 -12.21 5.51
CA TYR A 107 -23.12 -11.18 6.22
C TYR A 107 -22.38 -9.85 6.36
N GLN A 108 -21.06 -9.87 6.59
CA GLN A 108 -20.23 -8.67 6.66
C GLN A 108 -19.92 -8.07 5.28
N HIS A 109 -20.01 -8.86 4.23
CA HIS A 109 -19.68 -8.46 2.86
C HIS A 109 -20.86 -7.78 2.13
N GLU A 110 -22.08 -7.96 2.64
CA GLU A 110 -23.34 -7.41 2.08
C GLU A 110 -23.84 -6.14 2.78
N GLN A 111 -23.14 -5.66 3.82
CA GLN A 111 -23.42 -4.41 4.55
C GLN A 111 -22.80 -3.19 3.83
#